data_AF-A0A8T6G379-F1
#
_entry.id   AF-A0A8T6G379-F1
#
_cell.length_a   1.000
_cell.length_b   1.000
_cell.length_c   1.000
_cell.angle_alpha   90.00
_cell.angle_beta   90.00
_cell.angle_gamma   90.00
#
_symmetry.space_group_name_H-M   'P 1'
#
loop_
_entity.id
_entity.type
_entity.pdbx_description
1 polymer ?
#
loop_
_entity_poly.entity_id
_entity_poly.type
_entity_poly.pdbx_seq_one_letter_code
_entity_poly.pdbx_strand_id
1 'polypeptide(L)'
;MSGGNRNIGTRNSLRRPAYCPASGFGICDKGVVIGRPSVRYRVIEIIPELEGNDAKRKSPSGTMRPLNTPTLSLPEARMTTIIGIDFSGAKHDRDTWVASGRLTSDGALIFEGANMIRRKDVVNLLIAAYPPTVSAIDFPFSVPQEFAEFLNTGDGLKAMPDVWRTIDGMSLDDFYAARDAFVSHFGIEPKRAGDRAHFTESFSPLHKVNPNMVPMTYWGIRMLRELFSKEPSRWIVPPMEASGGQAEVVTLLETMPGAFLRAIGAIYKGYKKPKSALLRDERRNAILDDIQHNSGIALPNLSDLREVCIENDNCLDAVVAAVVAARWAQDAAKFRQPNAAELPAARLEGWIYVPKPQSAE
;
A
#
# COMPACT_ATOMS: atom_id res chain seq x y z
N MET A 1 62.18 -54.80 5.31
CA MET A 1 60.82 -54.38 4.95
C MET A 1 60.94 -53.39 3.79
N SER A 2 60.41 -53.82 2.65
CA SER A 2 60.20 -53.12 1.36
C SER A 2 59.73 -51.67 1.56
N GLY A 3 60.32 -50.64 0.93
CA GLY A 3 60.32 -50.29 -0.51
C GLY A 3 59.18 -49.28 -0.77
N GLY A 4 59.27 -48.16 -1.48
CA GLY A 4 60.32 -47.43 -2.18
C GLY A 4 59.69 -46.22 -2.91
N ASN A 5 60.45 -45.12 -3.01
CA ASN A 5 60.53 -44.13 -4.10
C ASN A 5 59.30 -43.38 -4.70
N ARG A 6 59.43 -42.03 -4.59
CA ARG A 6 59.53 -40.99 -5.65
C ARG A 6 58.31 -40.60 -6.54
N ASN A 7 57.84 -39.37 -6.27
CA ASN A 7 57.97 -38.13 -7.07
C ASN A 7 57.40 -37.97 -8.51
N ILE A 8 56.65 -36.85 -8.65
CA ILE A 8 56.57 -35.85 -9.75
C ILE A 8 55.68 -36.17 -10.97
N GLY A 9 54.82 -35.20 -11.36
CA GLY A 9 54.45 -35.04 -12.78
C GLY A 9 53.13 -34.34 -13.12
N THR A 10 53.15 -33.01 -13.07
CA THR A 10 52.35 -31.97 -13.78
C THR A 10 51.39 -32.27 -14.95
N ARG A 11 50.30 -31.45 -14.96
CA ARG A 11 49.54 -30.79 -16.07
C ARG A 11 48.86 -31.67 -17.14
N ASN A 12 47.54 -31.53 -17.25
CA ASN A 12 46.93 -31.02 -18.50
C ASN A 12 45.50 -30.48 -18.33
N SER A 13 45.21 -29.52 -19.18
CA SER A 13 44.04 -28.66 -19.29
C SER A 13 42.85 -29.27 -20.04
N LEU A 14 41.70 -28.58 -19.95
CA LEU A 14 40.54 -28.59 -20.86
C LEU A 14 39.55 -29.76 -20.69
N ARG A 15 38.32 -29.44 -20.26
CA ARG A 15 37.15 -29.28 -21.15
C ARG A 15 35.88 -28.99 -20.34
N ARG A 16 35.23 -27.86 -20.66
CA ARG A 16 33.79 -27.65 -20.44
C ARG A 16 32.99 -28.57 -21.38
N PRO A 17 31.75 -28.89 -21.00
CA PRO A 17 30.64 -28.84 -21.94
C PRO A 17 29.52 -27.94 -21.38
N ALA A 18 28.53 -27.49 -22.13
CA ALA A 18 28.41 -27.08 -23.52
C ALA A 18 27.05 -26.35 -23.53
N TYR A 19 27.06 -25.12 -24.03
CA TYR A 19 25.84 -24.37 -24.37
C TYR A 19 25.15 -25.11 -25.52
N CYS A 20 23.84 -25.32 -25.45
CA CYS A 20 23.03 -25.75 -26.61
C CYS A 20 21.95 -24.69 -26.87
N PRO A 21 21.98 -23.99 -28.01
CA PRO A 21 20.94 -23.05 -28.42
C PRO A 21 19.91 -23.69 -29.36
N ALA A 22 18.83 -22.94 -29.58
CA ALA A 22 17.91 -22.96 -30.72
C ALA A 22 16.63 -23.83 -30.64
N SER A 23 15.51 -23.09 -30.59
CA SER A 23 14.29 -23.21 -31.41
C SER A 23 13.84 -24.58 -31.94
N GLY A 24 12.59 -24.94 -31.63
CA GLY A 24 11.84 -25.94 -32.38
C GLY A 24 10.42 -26.11 -31.85
N PHE A 25 9.45 -25.66 -32.65
CA PHE A 25 8.04 -26.01 -32.52
C PHE A 25 7.86 -27.54 -32.48
N GLY A 26 6.97 -28.03 -31.62
CA GLY A 26 6.58 -29.43 -31.55
C GLY A 26 5.29 -29.59 -30.78
N ILE A 27 4.18 -29.64 -31.51
CA ILE A 27 2.86 -30.06 -31.02
C ILE A 27 2.96 -31.55 -30.67
N CYS A 28 2.55 -31.92 -29.45
CA CYS A 28 2.11 -33.28 -29.14
C CYS A 28 0.91 -33.21 -28.20
N ASP A 29 -0.25 -33.53 -28.78
CA ASP A 29 -1.47 -33.92 -28.10
C ASP A 29 -1.22 -35.09 -27.13
N LYS A 30 -1.70 -34.93 -25.90
CA LYS A 30 -2.52 -35.93 -25.19
C LYS A 30 -3.12 -35.25 -23.96
N GLY A 31 -4.44 -35.12 -23.98
CA GLY A 31 -5.22 -34.29 -23.09
C GLY A 31 -5.25 -34.74 -21.63
N VAL A 32 -5.20 -33.73 -20.76
CA VAL A 32 -6.02 -33.64 -19.56
C VAL A 32 -6.57 -32.22 -19.53
N VAL A 33 -7.85 -32.06 -19.80
CA VAL A 33 -8.56 -30.78 -19.69
C VAL A 33 -8.79 -30.53 -18.20
N ILE A 34 -7.97 -29.69 -17.59
CA ILE A 34 -8.28 -29.10 -16.29
C ILE A 34 -8.88 -27.72 -16.60
N GLY A 35 -10.21 -27.65 -16.55
CA GLY A 35 -10.95 -26.41 -16.74
C GLY A 35 -10.49 -25.36 -15.73
N ARG A 36 -9.95 -24.24 -16.22
CA ARG A 36 -9.76 -23.03 -15.41
C ARG A 36 -11.14 -22.39 -15.22
N PRO A 37 -11.61 -22.10 -14.00
CA PRO A 37 -12.74 -21.21 -13.85
C PRO A 37 -12.30 -19.80 -14.29
N SER A 38 -12.83 -19.34 -15.41
CA SER A 38 -12.72 -17.95 -15.83
C SER A 38 -13.64 -17.11 -14.96
N VAL A 39 -13.11 -16.52 -13.89
CA VAL A 39 -13.80 -15.46 -13.15
C VAL A 39 -13.74 -14.19 -14.00
N ARG A 40 -14.87 -13.80 -14.60
CA ARG A 40 -15.03 -12.51 -15.28
C ARG A 40 -15.30 -11.46 -14.22
N TYR A 41 -14.37 -10.54 -13.99
CA TYR A 41 -14.64 -9.33 -13.22
C TYR A 41 -15.45 -8.35 -14.08
N ARG A 42 -16.52 -7.77 -13.50
CA ARG A 42 -17.21 -6.63 -14.11
C ARG A 42 -16.34 -5.40 -13.96
N VAL A 43 -15.93 -4.84 -15.10
CA VAL A 43 -15.52 -3.44 -15.17
C VAL A 43 -16.76 -2.59 -14.90
N ILE A 44 -16.75 -1.77 -13.87
CA ILE A 44 -17.82 -0.79 -13.63
C ILE A 44 -17.52 0.41 -14.54
N GLU A 45 -18.20 0.47 -15.69
CA GLU A 45 -18.32 1.72 -16.45
C GLU A 45 -19.34 2.62 -15.75
N ILE A 46 -18.89 3.76 -15.23
CA ILE A 46 -19.76 4.80 -14.71
C ILE A 46 -20.06 5.74 -15.90
N ILE A 47 -21.26 5.62 -16.48
CA ILE A 47 -21.78 6.55 -17.48
C ILE A 47 -22.69 7.55 -16.75
N PRO A 48 -22.45 8.87 -16.81
CA PRO A 48 -23.43 9.85 -16.36
C PRO A 48 -24.50 10.03 -17.45
N GLU A 49 -25.76 9.70 -17.13
CA GLU A 49 -26.92 10.10 -17.90
C GLU A 49 -27.09 11.62 -17.80
N LEU A 50 -26.89 12.31 -18.92
CA LEU A 50 -27.32 13.69 -19.13
C LEU A 50 -28.54 13.67 -20.06
N GLU A 51 -29.74 13.65 -19.48
CA GLU A 51 -30.94 14.00 -20.23
C GLU A 51 -31.10 15.52 -20.27
N GLY A 52 -31.03 16.07 -21.47
CA GLY A 52 -31.51 17.41 -21.76
C GLY A 52 -33.03 17.41 -21.93
N ASN A 53 -33.67 18.53 -21.63
CA ASN A 53 -34.82 18.96 -22.42
C ASN A 53 -35.05 20.47 -22.30
N ASP A 54 -35.07 21.09 -23.46
CA ASP A 54 -35.44 22.47 -23.71
C ASP A 54 -36.97 22.62 -23.82
N ALA A 55 -37.42 23.87 -23.57
CA ALA A 55 -38.58 24.53 -24.18
C ALA A 55 -39.92 24.67 -23.40
N LYS A 56 -40.23 25.97 -23.20
CA LYS A 56 -41.51 26.69 -23.45
C LYS A 56 -42.43 27.08 -22.27
N ARG A 57 -42.56 28.41 -22.16
CA ARG A 57 -43.58 29.19 -21.44
C ARG A 57 -45.02 28.77 -21.73
N LYS A 58 -45.85 28.75 -20.67
CA LYS A 58 -47.19 29.39 -20.59
C LYS A 58 -47.72 29.29 -19.15
N SER A 59 -48.10 30.42 -18.56
CA SER A 59 -48.97 30.53 -17.38
C SER A 59 -50.44 30.51 -17.83
N PRO A 60 -51.39 29.96 -17.05
CA PRO A 60 -52.13 30.81 -16.11
C PRO A 60 -52.63 30.16 -14.80
N SER A 61 -53.06 31.05 -13.91
CA SER A 61 -53.79 30.95 -12.63
C SER A 61 -54.46 29.62 -12.23
N GLY A 62 -54.22 29.23 -10.97
CA GLY A 62 -55.04 28.25 -10.25
C GLY A 62 -54.63 28.15 -8.78
N THR A 63 -55.55 28.52 -7.90
CA THR A 63 -55.61 28.32 -6.43
C THR A 63 -54.60 27.36 -5.79
N MET A 64 -53.81 27.88 -4.84
CA MET A 64 -52.92 27.12 -3.95
C MET A 64 -53.66 26.01 -3.20
N ARG A 65 -53.29 24.76 -3.52
CA ARG A 65 -53.28 23.66 -2.56
C ARG A 65 -51.83 23.49 -2.11
N PRO A 66 -51.53 23.19 -0.83
CA PRO A 66 -50.17 22.85 -0.45
C PRO A 66 -49.78 21.58 -1.21
N LEU A 67 -48.85 21.72 -2.15
CA LEU A 67 -48.13 20.61 -2.73
C LEU A 67 -47.44 19.89 -1.59
N ASN A 68 -47.68 18.59 -1.48
CA ASN A 68 -46.85 17.68 -0.71
C ASN A 68 -45.41 18.00 -1.04
N THR A 69 -44.69 18.57 -0.07
CA THR A 69 -43.24 18.66 -0.12
C THR A 69 -42.75 17.23 -0.36
N PRO A 70 -42.01 16.95 -1.45
CA PRO A 70 -41.25 15.73 -1.48
C PRO A 70 -40.33 15.85 -0.27
N THR A 71 -40.55 15.00 0.73
CA THR A 71 -39.53 14.73 1.73
C THR A 71 -38.33 14.32 0.92
N LEU A 72 -37.37 15.24 0.72
CA LEU A 72 -36.04 14.89 0.29
C LEU A 72 -35.63 13.82 1.30
N SER A 73 -35.64 12.57 0.85
CA SER A 73 -34.97 11.49 1.55
C SER A 73 -33.60 12.04 1.90
N LEU A 74 -33.29 12.04 3.20
CA LEU A 74 -31.95 12.31 3.70
C LEU A 74 -30.97 11.63 2.73
N PRO A 75 -29.92 12.32 2.24
CA PRO A 75 -28.97 11.67 1.35
C PRO A 75 -28.53 10.39 2.04
N GLU A 76 -28.55 9.26 1.32
CA GLU A 76 -27.97 8.00 1.80
C GLU A 76 -26.72 8.35 2.58
N ALA A 77 -26.67 7.96 3.86
CA ALA A 77 -25.59 8.32 4.77
C ALA A 77 -24.28 8.08 4.03
N ARG A 78 -23.54 9.15 3.73
CA ARG A 78 -22.38 9.09 2.81
C ARG A 78 -21.41 8.05 3.32
N MET A 79 -21.37 6.90 2.66
CA MET A 79 -20.43 5.83 2.98
C MET A 79 -19.02 6.30 2.60
N THR A 80 -18.04 6.02 3.46
CA THR A 80 -16.65 6.37 3.18
C THR A 80 -16.02 5.30 2.30
N THR A 81 -15.40 5.71 1.19
CA THR A 81 -14.61 4.81 0.34
C THR A 81 -13.34 4.39 1.08
N ILE A 82 -13.07 3.09 1.11
CA ILE A 82 -11.87 2.52 1.76
C ILE A 82 -10.99 1.86 0.71
N ILE A 83 -9.70 2.17 0.73
CA ILE A 83 -8.72 1.61 -0.20
C ILE A 83 -7.45 1.19 0.56
N GLY A 84 -7.19 -0.11 0.65
CA GLY A 84 -5.93 -0.65 1.12
C GLY A 84 -5.02 -1.01 -0.06
N ILE A 85 -3.74 -0.65 0.03
CA ILE A 85 -2.78 -0.89 -1.06
C ILE A 85 -1.51 -1.52 -0.50
N ASP A 86 -1.15 -2.71 -1.01
CA ASP A 86 0.21 -3.25 -0.88
C ASP A 86 1.04 -2.79 -2.08
N PHE A 87 2.00 -1.90 -1.86
CA PHE A 87 2.69 -1.19 -2.93
C PHE A 87 4.03 -1.84 -3.26
N SER A 88 4.18 -2.32 -4.48
CA SER A 88 5.37 -3.10 -4.83
C SER A 88 6.62 -2.28 -5.15
N GLY A 89 7.71 -2.61 -4.47
CA GLY A 89 9.08 -2.25 -4.85
C GLY A 89 9.76 -3.21 -5.83
N ALA A 90 9.05 -4.23 -6.34
CA ALA A 90 9.64 -5.20 -7.25
C ALA A 90 10.14 -4.55 -8.54
N LYS A 91 11.15 -5.19 -9.16
CA LYS A 91 11.69 -4.77 -10.47
C LYS A 91 10.60 -4.75 -11.54
N HIS A 92 9.67 -5.70 -11.48
CA HIS A 92 8.55 -5.78 -12.40
C HIS A 92 7.32 -5.16 -11.78
N ASP A 93 6.64 -4.33 -12.56
CA ASP A 93 5.44 -3.64 -12.15
C ASP A 93 4.19 -4.53 -12.27
N ARG A 94 4.09 -5.53 -11.38
CA ARG A 94 3.01 -6.52 -11.39
C ARG A 94 2.62 -7.08 -10.03
N ASP A 95 3.25 -6.63 -8.95
CA ASP A 95 3.05 -7.23 -7.63
C ASP A 95 2.30 -6.28 -6.67
N THR A 96 1.76 -5.16 -7.18
CA THR A 96 0.95 -4.21 -6.38
C THR A 96 -0.48 -4.73 -6.28
N TRP A 97 -1.04 -4.71 -5.08
CA TRP A 97 -2.41 -5.16 -4.82
C TRP A 97 -3.25 -4.07 -4.18
N VAL A 98 -4.54 -4.08 -4.49
CA VAL A 98 -5.53 -3.16 -3.93
C VAL A 98 -6.70 -3.95 -3.40
N ALA A 99 -7.10 -3.68 -2.16
CA ALA A 99 -8.39 -4.08 -1.61
C ALA A 99 -9.27 -2.82 -1.47
N SER A 100 -10.47 -2.85 -2.04
CA SER A 100 -11.41 -1.72 -1.99
C SER A 100 -12.69 -2.12 -1.26
N GLY A 101 -13.35 -1.13 -0.66
CA GLY A 101 -14.61 -1.34 0.04
C GLY A 101 -15.32 -0.05 0.40
N ARG A 102 -16.38 -0.20 1.20
CA ARG A 102 -17.14 0.90 1.80
C ARG A 102 -17.22 0.69 3.30
N LEU A 103 -16.95 1.75 4.04
CA LEU A 103 -17.28 1.83 5.46
C LEU A 103 -18.73 2.28 5.58
N THR A 104 -19.56 1.41 6.12
CA THR A 104 -20.99 1.65 6.34
C THR A 104 -21.20 2.56 7.56
N SER A 105 -22.40 3.13 7.68
CA SER A 105 -22.74 4.03 8.79
C SER A 105 -22.74 3.37 10.17
N ASP A 106 -22.96 2.05 10.24
CA ASP A 106 -22.82 1.25 11.46
C ASP A 106 -21.36 0.82 11.72
N GLY A 107 -20.42 1.22 10.86
CA GLY A 107 -19.01 1.01 11.05
C GLY A 107 -18.49 -0.35 10.57
N ALA A 108 -19.22 -1.09 9.73
CA ALA A 108 -18.68 -2.28 9.09
C ALA A 108 -17.90 -1.92 7.81
N LEU A 109 -16.81 -2.63 7.54
CA LEU A 109 -16.13 -2.56 6.23
C LEU A 109 -16.69 -3.68 5.34
N ILE A 110 -17.39 -3.28 4.28
CA ILE A 110 -17.83 -4.19 3.21
C ILE A 110 -16.79 -4.14 2.10
N PHE A 111 -16.12 -5.26 1.84
CA PHE A 111 -15.20 -5.37 0.71
C PHE A 111 -15.96 -5.45 -0.61
N GLU A 112 -15.53 -4.66 -1.60
CA GLU A 112 -16.00 -4.74 -2.98
C GLU A 112 -15.12 -5.68 -3.82
N GLY A 113 -13.86 -5.86 -3.41
CA GLY A 113 -12.94 -6.82 -4.02
C GLY A 113 -11.48 -6.55 -3.65
N ALA A 114 -10.62 -7.48 -4.07
CA ALA A 114 -9.17 -7.31 -4.03
C ALA A 114 -8.55 -7.74 -5.35
N ASN A 115 -7.76 -6.86 -5.96
CA ASN A 115 -7.22 -7.06 -7.30
C ASN A 115 -5.76 -6.61 -7.40
N MET A 116 -5.01 -7.33 -8.21
CA MET A 116 -3.68 -6.93 -8.63
C MET A 116 -3.78 -5.78 -9.64
N ILE A 117 -2.97 -4.74 -9.45
CA ILE A 117 -2.83 -3.63 -10.39
C ILE A 117 -1.36 -3.36 -10.67
N ARG A 118 -1.08 -2.47 -11.63
CA ARG A 118 0.26 -1.93 -11.77
C ARG A 118 0.41 -0.72 -10.85
N ARG A 119 1.60 -0.56 -10.29
CA ARG A 119 2.05 0.59 -9.52
C ARG A 119 1.76 1.91 -10.22
N LYS A 120 1.99 2.00 -11.53
CA LYS A 120 1.69 3.23 -12.31
C LYS A 120 0.19 3.57 -12.36
N ASP A 121 -0.69 2.59 -12.15
CA ASP A 121 -2.14 2.77 -12.22
C ASP A 121 -2.73 3.22 -10.87
N VAL A 122 -1.94 3.19 -9.78
CA VAL A 122 -2.33 3.65 -8.44
C VAL A 122 -2.75 5.12 -8.44
N VAL A 123 -2.04 5.98 -9.19
CA VAL A 123 -2.36 7.41 -9.29
C VAL A 123 -3.77 7.60 -9.86
N ASN A 124 -4.08 6.92 -10.96
CA ASN A 124 -5.38 7.00 -11.61
C ASN A 124 -6.50 6.47 -10.71
N LEU A 125 -6.25 5.37 -9.99
CA LEU A 125 -7.18 4.82 -9.00
C LEU A 125 -7.53 5.86 -7.92
N LEU A 126 -6.51 6.50 -7.32
CA LEU A 126 -6.71 7.46 -6.23
C LEU A 126 -7.38 8.76 -6.70
N ILE A 127 -7.06 9.22 -7.91
CA ILE A 127 -7.73 10.39 -8.53
C ILE A 127 -9.21 10.09 -8.84
N ALA A 128 -9.52 8.86 -9.25
CA ALA A 128 -10.90 8.46 -9.52
C ALA A 128 -11.74 8.21 -8.25
N ALA A 129 -11.10 8.08 -7.08
CA ALA A 129 -11.80 7.76 -5.83
C ALA A 129 -12.72 8.89 -5.35
N TYR A 130 -14.00 8.59 -5.15
CA TYR A 130 -15.01 9.57 -4.74
C TYR A 130 -14.89 9.91 -3.24
N PRO A 131 -14.71 11.19 -2.86
CA PRO A 131 -14.66 11.59 -1.45
C PRO A 131 -16.00 11.43 -0.71
N PRO A 132 -16.00 11.16 0.61
CA PRO A 132 -14.82 10.97 1.44
C PRO A 132 -14.15 9.62 1.15
N THR A 133 -12.81 9.64 1.05
CA THR A 133 -12.00 8.43 0.87
C THR A 133 -10.89 8.41 1.91
N VAL A 134 -10.65 7.24 2.51
CA VAL A 134 -9.44 6.96 3.28
C VAL A 134 -8.70 5.82 2.61
N SER A 135 -7.44 6.06 2.23
CA SER A 135 -6.55 5.05 1.69
C SER A 135 -5.37 4.84 2.62
N ALA A 136 -5.05 3.59 2.92
CA ALA A 136 -3.81 3.23 3.62
C ALA A 136 -2.91 2.45 2.67
N ILE A 137 -1.65 2.83 2.60
CA ILE A 137 -0.72 2.32 1.59
C ILE A 137 0.57 1.82 2.25
N ASP A 138 0.96 0.58 1.93
CA ASP A 138 2.17 -0.08 2.44
C ASP A 138 3.41 0.32 1.63
N PHE A 139 3.95 1.51 1.92
CA PHE A 139 5.33 1.90 1.65
C PHE A 139 5.72 3.12 2.50
N PRO A 140 7.01 3.39 2.75
CA PRO A 140 7.43 4.58 3.49
C PRO A 140 7.14 5.88 2.72
N PHE A 141 6.39 6.82 3.29
CA PHE A 141 6.05 8.07 2.59
C PHE A 141 7.22 9.03 2.45
N SER A 142 8.32 8.82 3.17
CA SER A 142 9.54 9.60 3.04
C SER A 142 10.75 8.80 3.55
N VAL A 143 11.90 9.46 3.68
CA VAL A 143 13.18 8.89 4.13
C VAL A 143 13.59 9.48 5.48
N PRO A 144 14.58 8.89 6.19
CA PRO A 144 15.15 9.49 7.39
C PRO A 144 15.69 10.89 7.13
N GLN A 145 15.52 11.78 8.11
CA GLN A 145 15.92 13.19 8.01
C GLN A 145 17.38 13.35 7.60
N GLU A 146 18.29 12.56 8.18
CA GLU A 146 19.73 12.67 7.89
C GLU A 146 20.03 12.36 6.41
N PHE A 147 19.28 11.42 5.81
CA PHE A 147 19.42 11.13 4.38
C PHE A 147 18.75 12.19 3.51
N ALA A 148 17.60 12.72 3.95
CA ALA A 148 16.94 13.82 3.25
C ALA A 148 17.86 15.05 3.14
N GLU A 149 18.51 15.42 4.25
CA GLU A 149 19.52 16.49 4.32
C GLU A 149 20.75 16.18 3.48
N PHE A 150 21.19 14.93 3.42
CA PHE A 150 22.28 14.53 2.53
C PHE A 150 21.93 14.70 1.04
N LEU A 151 20.67 14.48 0.65
CA LEU A 151 20.22 14.64 -0.73
C LEU A 151 20.05 16.12 -1.14
N ASN A 152 19.67 17.00 -0.21
CA ASN A 152 19.40 18.40 -0.50
C ASN A 152 20.43 19.33 0.16
N THR A 153 21.32 19.90 -0.65
CA THR A 153 22.33 20.89 -0.22
C THR A 153 21.82 22.34 -0.24
N GLY A 154 20.55 22.57 -0.62
CA GLY A 154 19.89 23.88 -0.62
C GLY A 154 19.14 24.20 0.69
N ASP A 155 18.26 25.21 0.65
CA ASP A 155 17.50 25.64 1.83
C ASP A 155 16.60 24.51 2.39
N GLY A 156 16.57 24.44 3.72
CA GLY A 156 16.17 23.27 4.51
C GLY A 156 14.80 22.66 4.17
N LEU A 157 14.78 21.32 4.14
CA LEU A 157 13.58 20.52 3.95
C LEU A 157 12.67 20.64 5.18
N LYS A 158 11.39 20.96 4.99
CA LYS A 158 10.46 21.20 6.10
C LYS A 158 9.41 20.11 6.24
N ALA A 159 9.02 19.48 5.14
CA ALA A 159 8.00 18.45 5.14
C ALA A 159 8.21 17.44 3.99
N MET A 160 7.47 16.33 4.05
CA MET A 160 7.49 15.27 3.04
C MET A 160 7.43 15.78 1.58
N PRO A 161 6.60 16.78 1.20
CA PRO A 161 6.58 17.29 -0.18
C PRO A 161 7.90 17.87 -0.69
N ASP A 162 8.74 18.41 0.21
CA ASP A 162 10.07 18.89 -0.18
C ASP A 162 10.98 17.71 -0.52
N VAL A 163 10.92 16.65 0.29
CA VAL A 163 11.64 15.39 0.06
C VAL A 163 11.18 14.73 -1.24
N TRP A 164 9.86 14.71 -1.48
CA TRP A 164 9.28 14.14 -2.69
C TRP A 164 9.76 14.85 -3.95
N ARG A 165 9.84 16.19 -3.91
CA ARG A 165 10.36 17.00 -5.02
C ARG A 165 11.83 16.69 -5.30
N THR A 166 12.65 16.56 -4.26
CA THR A 166 14.08 16.20 -4.39
C THR A 166 14.23 14.83 -5.05
N ILE A 167 13.53 13.80 -4.55
CA ILE A 167 13.66 12.43 -5.05
C ILE A 167 13.09 12.26 -6.47
N ASP A 168 11.97 12.92 -6.79
CA ASP A 168 11.38 12.87 -8.14
C ASP A 168 12.30 13.49 -9.21
N GLY A 169 13.17 14.42 -8.82
CA GLY A 169 14.20 14.99 -9.68
C GLY A 169 15.38 14.06 -10.00
N MET A 170 15.42 12.86 -9.41
CA MET A 170 16.54 11.91 -9.55
C MET A 170 16.12 10.64 -10.29
N SER A 171 17.05 10.02 -11.01
CA SER A 171 16.84 8.65 -11.51
C SER A 171 16.90 7.64 -10.35
N LEU A 172 16.37 6.43 -10.58
CA LEU A 172 16.49 5.35 -9.59
C LEU A 172 17.97 4.98 -9.33
N ASP A 173 18.81 5.01 -10.37
CA ASP A 173 20.23 4.70 -10.25
C ASP A 173 20.96 5.77 -9.42
N ASP A 174 20.63 7.05 -9.61
CA ASP A 174 21.17 8.15 -8.80
C ASP A 174 20.70 8.05 -7.34
N PHE A 175 19.44 7.63 -7.11
CA PHE A 175 18.94 7.40 -5.76
C PHE A 175 19.69 6.26 -5.05
N TYR A 176 19.98 5.16 -5.77
CA TYR A 176 20.84 4.09 -5.25
C TYR A 176 22.26 4.57 -4.97
N ALA A 177 22.86 5.33 -5.89
CA ALA A 177 24.21 5.86 -5.72
C ALA A 177 24.30 6.81 -4.51
N ALA A 178 23.31 7.70 -4.34
CA ALA A 178 23.24 8.60 -3.20
C ALA A 178 23.09 7.82 -1.88
N ARG A 179 22.22 6.81 -1.83
CA ARG A 179 22.10 5.92 -0.66
C ARG A 179 23.42 5.22 -0.34
N ASP A 180 24.13 4.70 -1.34
CA ASP A 180 25.39 4.00 -1.13
C ASP A 180 26.50 4.95 -0.67
N ALA A 181 26.56 6.16 -1.22
CA ALA A 181 27.46 7.21 -0.76
C ALA A 181 27.17 7.62 0.69
N PHE A 182 25.90 7.81 1.05
CA PHE A 182 25.48 8.12 2.40
C PHE A 182 25.92 7.05 3.40
N VAL A 183 25.59 5.77 3.14
CA VAL A 183 25.96 4.67 4.04
C VAL A 183 27.47 4.50 4.13
N SER A 184 28.21 4.71 3.03
CA SER A 184 29.67 4.68 3.04
C SER A 184 30.28 5.82 3.87
N HIS A 185 29.65 7.00 3.88
CA HIS A 185 30.16 8.17 4.60
C HIS A 185 29.88 8.09 6.11
N PHE A 186 28.66 7.72 6.49
CA PHE A 186 28.22 7.73 7.89
C PHE A 186 28.36 6.37 8.59
N GLY A 187 28.59 5.29 7.84
CA GLY A 187 28.73 3.93 8.38
C GLY A 187 27.44 3.34 8.95
N ILE A 188 26.30 4.01 8.78
CA ILE A 188 25.01 3.61 9.33
C ILE A 188 23.90 3.73 8.28
N GLU A 189 22.90 2.86 8.39
CA GLU A 189 21.62 2.96 7.69
C GLU A 189 20.55 3.37 8.71
N PRO A 190 20.22 4.66 8.82
CA PRO A 190 19.28 5.14 9.83
C PRO A 190 17.85 4.67 9.51
N LYS A 191 17.07 4.44 10.55
CA LYS A 191 15.60 4.44 10.46
C LYS A 191 15.10 5.85 10.70
N ARG A 192 13.89 6.15 10.23
CA ARG A 192 13.18 7.37 10.63
C ARG A 192 13.01 7.41 12.14
N ALA A 193 12.90 8.61 12.71
CA ALA A 193 12.80 8.80 14.15
C ALA A 193 11.60 8.05 14.75
N GLY A 194 10.43 8.14 14.10
CA GLY A 194 9.21 7.43 14.51
C GLY A 194 9.35 5.91 14.43
N ASP A 195 9.91 5.40 13.33
CA ASP A 195 10.18 3.98 13.12
C ASP A 195 11.08 3.39 14.20
N ARG A 196 12.18 4.10 14.50
CA ARG A 196 13.14 3.69 15.53
C ARG A 196 12.51 3.65 16.92
N ALA A 197 11.67 4.63 17.24
CA ALA A 197 11.07 4.76 18.56
C ALA A 197 9.93 3.77 18.80
N HIS A 198 9.09 3.51 17.79
CA HIS A 198 7.81 2.82 17.99
C HIS A 198 7.68 1.49 17.25
N PHE A 199 8.49 1.25 16.21
CA PHE A 199 8.30 0.12 15.29
C PHE A 199 9.60 -0.67 15.12
N THR A 200 9.98 -1.45 16.13
CA THR A 200 11.27 -2.16 16.13
C THR A 200 11.44 -3.14 14.97
N GLU A 201 10.33 -3.69 14.46
CA GLU A 201 10.23 -4.59 13.32
C GLU A 201 10.32 -3.91 11.95
N SER A 202 10.20 -2.59 11.87
CA SER A 202 10.32 -1.84 10.63
C SER A 202 11.75 -1.93 10.08
N PHE A 203 11.90 -1.82 8.76
CA PHE A 203 13.20 -1.61 8.12
C PHE A 203 13.39 -0.13 7.82
N SER A 204 14.65 0.28 7.64
CA SER A 204 14.91 1.60 7.07
C SER A 204 14.27 1.70 5.68
N PRO A 205 13.71 2.85 5.29
CA PRO A 205 13.33 3.12 3.90
C PRO A 205 14.48 2.94 2.89
N LEU A 206 15.73 2.93 3.37
CA LEU A 206 16.97 2.78 2.60
C LEU A 206 17.52 1.34 2.59
N HIS A 207 16.79 0.39 3.20
CA HIS A 207 17.24 -0.98 3.34
C HIS A 207 17.34 -1.71 2.01
N LYS A 208 18.52 -2.24 1.67
CA LYS A 208 18.77 -2.91 0.37
C LYS A 208 18.48 -4.41 0.35
N VAL A 209 18.36 -5.08 1.51
CA VAL A 209 18.43 -6.55 1.58
C VAL A 209 17.15 -7.17 2.15
N ASN A 210 16.37 -7.84 1.29
CA ASN A 210 15.19 -8.68 1.61
C ASN A 210 14.52 -8.42 2.99
N PRO A 211 13.60 -7.44 3.07
CA PRO A 211 13.02 -6.72 1.93
C PRO A 211 13.97 -5.65 1.38
N ASN A 212 13.99 -5.50 0.06
CA ASN A 212 14.64 -4.33 -0.55
C ASN A 212 13.63 -3.18 -0.56
N MET A 213 13.79 -2.25 0.39
CA MET A 213 12.91 -1.10 0.59
C MET A 213 13.23 0.05 -0.37
N VAL A 214 14.49 0.17 -0.83
CA VAL A 214 14.93 1.27 -1.70
C VAL A 214 14.00 1.52 -2.91
N PRO A 215 13.67 0.52 -3.76
CA PRO A 215 12.81 0.76 -4.90
C PRO A 215 11.37 1.05 -4.49
N MET A 216 10.87 0.44 -3.41
CA MET A 216 9.53 0.69 -2.90
C MET A 216 9.38 2.15 -2.46
N THR A 217 10.33 2.62 -1.64
CA THR A 217 10.41 4.02 -1.18
C THR A 217 10.52 4.98 -2.36
N TYR A 218 11.43 4.73 -3.31
CA TYR A 218 11.63 5.60 -4.48
C TYR A 218 10.34 5.73 -5.31
N TRP A 219 9.74 4.61 -5.71
CA TRP A 219 8.56 4.65 -6.56
C TRP A 219 7.32 5.16 -5.84
N GLY A 220 7.18 4.86 -4.55
CA GLY A 220 6.08 5.35 -3.71
C GLY A 220 6.12 6.87 -3.56
N ILE A 221 7.31 7.43 -3.27
CA ILE A 221 7.51 8.88 -3.19
C ILE A 221 7.18 9.58 -4.52
N ARG A 222 7.60 9.00 -5.66
CA ARG A 222 7.25 9.57 -6.97
C ARG A 222 5.75 9.51 -7.26
N MET A 223 5.08 8.45 -6.83
CA MET A 223 3.62 8.33 -6.91
C MET A 223 2.92 9.44 -6.08
N LEU A 224 3.37 9.67 -4.84
CA LEU A 224 2.86 10.78 -4.01
C LEU A 224 3.13 12.14 -4.65
N ARG A 225 4.33 12.36 -5.20
CA ARG A 225 4.67 13.59 -5.91
C ARG A 225 3.73 13.86 -7.08
N GLU A 226 3.43 12.82 -7.87
CA GLU A 226 2.53 12.91 -9.01
C GLU A 226 1.11 13.29 -8.56
N LEU A 227 0.55 12.60 -7.54
CA LEU A 227 -0.77 12.93 -6.98
C LEU A 227 -0.86 14.39 -6.55
N PHE A 228 0.09 14.85 -5.75
CA PHE A 228 0.13 16.22 -5.23
C PHE A 228 0.37 17.27 -6.31
N SER A 229 1.00 16.90 -7.43
CA SER A 229 1.17 17.80 -8.57
C SER A 229 -0.12 18.07 -9.32
N LYS A 230 -1.06 17.12 -9.32
CA LYS A 230 -2.31 17.19 -10.08
C LYS A 230 -3.41 17.91 -9.30
N GLU A 231 -3.61 17.56 -8.03
CA GLU A 231 -4.72 18.08 -7.21
C GLU A 231 -4.31 18.40 -5.75
N PRO A 232 -3.42 19.38 -5.51
CA PRO A 232 -2.76 19.59 -4.22
C PRO A 232 -3.72 19.83 -3.04
N SER A 233 -4.91 20.41 -3.28
CA SER A 233 -5.90 20.70 -2.24
C SER A 233 -6.79 19.51 -1.87
N ARG A 234 -6.74 18.41 -2.64
CA ARG A 234 -7.60 17.23 -2.43
C ARG A 234 -7.02 16.23 -1.42
N TRP A 235 -5.70 16.24 -1.24
CA TRP A 235 -5.00 15.23 -0.47
C TRP A 235 -4.77 15.68 0.96
N ILE A 236 -5.13 14.84 1.92
CA ILE A 236 -4.69 14.95 3.32
C ILE A 236 -3.70 13.82 3.59
N VAL A 237 -2.49 14.17 4.00
CA VAL A 237 -1.45 13.20 4.38
C VAL A 237 -0.99 13.50 5.80
N PRO A 238 -1.64 12.91 6.82
CA PRO A 238 -1.23 13.09 8.20
C PRO A 238 0.25 12.68 8.40
N PRO A 239 1.03 13.37 9.25
CA PRO A 239 0.64 14.48 10.12
C PRO A 239 0.89 15.86 9.48
N MET A 240 0.93 15.97 8.15
CA MET A 240 0.99 17.27 7.49
C MET A 240 -0.26 18.10 7.79
N GLU A 241 -0.09 19.42 7.78
CA GLU A 241 -1.22 20.34 7.96
C GLU A 241 -2.16 20.26 6.75
N ALA A 242 -3.46 20.08 7.01
CA ALA A 242 -4.47 20.07 5.95
C ALA A 242 -4.60 21.49 5.35
N SER A 243 -4.64 21.56 4.03
CA SER A 243 -4.74 22.83 3.29
C SER A 243 -6.18 23.23 2.94
N GLY A 244 -7.21 22.49 3.40
CA GLY A 244 -8.61 22.71 2.99
C GLY A 244 -9.68 22.11 3.93
N GLY A 245 -10.96 22.32 3.58
CA GLY A 245 -12.12 21.83 4.36
C GLY A 245 -12.32 20.31 4.26
N GLN A 246 -12.82 19.68 5.32
CA GLN A 246 -12.77 18.22 5.52
C GLN A 246 -13.76 17.37 4.69
N ALA A 247 -14.71 17.97 3.96
CA ALA A 247 -15.85 17.22 3.40
C ALA A 247 -15.59 16.59 2.01
N GLU A 248 -14.51 16.95 1.29
CA GLU A 248 -14.25 16.52 -0.09
C GLU A 248 -12.79 16.08 -0.32
N VAL A 249 -12.20 15.44 0.68
CA VAL A 249 -10.77 15.09 0.69
C VAL A 249 -10.54 13.58 0.62
N VAL A 250 -9.38 13.22 0.07
CA VAL A 250 -8.83 11.87 0.13
C VAL A 250 -7.71 11.87 1.16
N THR A 251 -7.89 11.09 2.23
CA THR A 251 -6.85 10.90 3.25
C THR A 251 -5.94 9.75 2.85
N LEU A 252 -4.63 9.98 2.76
CA LEU A 252 -3.63 8.94 2.54
C LEU A 252 -2.87 8.69 3.83
N LEU A 253 -2.88 7.43 4.27
CA LEU A 253 -2.19 6.97 5.46
C LEU A 253 -1.02 6.10 5.05
N GLU A 254 0.13 6.37 5.63
CA GLU A 254 1.21 5.40 5.61
C GLU A 254 0.85 4.28 6.59
N THR A 255 0.90 3.03 6.11
CA THR A 255 0.70 1.85 6.95
C THR A 255 1.82 0.86 6.77
N MET A 256 1.96 -0.04 7.74
CA MET A 256 2.82 -1.20 7.66
C MET A 256 2.03 -2.39 8.21
N PRO A 257 1.53 -3.31 7.35
CA PRO A 257 0.69 -4.43 7.75
C PRO A 257 1.26 -5.22 8.93
N GLY A 258 2.57 -5.47 8.95
CA GLY A 258 3.23 -6.14 10.08
C GLY A 258 3.09 -5.39 11.42
N ALA A 259 3.15 -4.06 11.45
CA ALA A 259 3.00 -3.29 12.68
C ALA A 259 1.55 -3.27 13.14
N PHE A 260 0.60 -3.17 12.20
CA PHE A 260 -0.82 -3.29 12.51
C PHE A 260 -1.14 -4.66 13.10
N LEU A 261 -0.71 -5.75 12.44
CA LEU A 261 -0.90 -7.11 12.92
C LEU A 261 -0.32 -7.30 14.31
N ARG A 262 0.90 -6.79 14.56
CA ARG A 262 1.49 -6.79 15.90
C ARG A 262 0.64 -6.03 16.92
N ALA A 263 0.12 -4.86 16.56
CA ALA A 263 -0.68 -4.03 17.45
C ALA A 263 -2.01 -4.67 17.88
N ILE A 264 -2.60 -5.52 17.02
CA ILE A 264 -3.81 -6.30 17.34
C ILE A 264 -3.54 -7.70 17.89
N GLY A 265 -2.27 -8.03 18.18
CA GLY A 265 -1.87 -9.32 18.73
C GLY A 265 -1.82 -10.50 17.73
N ALA A 266 -1.89 -10.22 16.44
CA ALA A 266 -1.89 -11.22 15.37
C ALA A 266 -0.48 -11.71 14.99
N ILE A 267 -0.41 -12.78 14.18
CA ILE A 267 0.83 -13.23 13.55
C ILE A 267 1.33 -12.15 12.59
N TYR A 268 2.49 -11.56 12.87
CA TYR A 268 3.05 -10.46 12.07
C TYR A 268 4.38 -10.82 11.37
N LYS A 269 4.95 -12.01 11.63
CA LYS A 269 6.22 -12.47 11.05
C LYS A 269 6.09 -13.84 10.40
N GLY A 270 6.80 -14.00 9.27
CA GLY A 270 6.99 -15.30 8.63
C GLY A 270 5.77 -15.87 7.91
N TYR A 271 4.72 -15.08 7.64
CA TYR A 271 3.58 -15.48 6.82
C TYR A 271 3.81 -15.28 5.31
N LYS A 272 4.73 -14.37 4.92
CA LYS A 272 5.11 -14.12 3.52
C LYS A 272 5.92 -15.27 2.90
N LYS A 273 6.98 -15.72 3.61
CA LYS A 273 7.91 -16.78 3.16
C LYS A 273 8.04 -17.90 4.19
N PRO A 274 6.99 -18.71 4.41
CA PRO A 274 7.00 -19.80 5.37
C PRO A 274 7.81 -21.00 4.86
N LYS A 275 8.16 -21.91 5.78
CA LYS A 275 8.97 -23.11 5.48
C LYS A 275 8.23 -24.18 4.67
N SER A 276 6.89 -24.15 4.66
CA SER A 276 6.04 -25.08 3.92
C SER A 276 4.73 -24.41 3.49
N ALA A 277 4.05 -25.00 2.50
CA ALA A 277 2.72 -24.55 2.06
C ALA A 277 1.67 -24.66 3.17
N LEU A 278 1.69 -25.76 3.96
CA LEU A 278 0.76 -25.92 5.09
C LEU A 278 0.93 -24.80 6.13
N LEU A 279 2.17 -24.51 6.54
CA LEU A 279 2.44 -23.41 7.48
C LEU A 279 2.09 -22.03 6.90
N ARG A 280 2.13 -21.86 5.58
CA ARG A 280 1.66 -20.65 4.91
C ARG A 280 0.18 -20.47 5.13
N ASP A 281 -0.58 -21.50 4.79
CA ASP A 281 -2.03 -21.44 4.75
C ASP A 281 -2.57 -21.32 6.17
N GLU A 282 -2.02 -22.08 7.12
CA GLU A 282 -2.33 -21.95 8.55
C GLU A 282 -2.09 -20.53 9.07
N ARG A 283 -0.93 -19.92 8.78
CA ARG A 283 -0.60 -18.58 9.26
C ARG A 283 -1.46 -17.49 8.64
N ARG A 284 -1.66 -17.54 7.33
CA ARG A 284 -2.47 -16.53 6.62
C ARG A 284 -3.95 -16.67 6.99
N ASN A 285 -4.44 -17.89 7.18
CA ASN A 285 -5.79 -18.12 7.69
C ASN A 285 -5.95 -17.59 9.12
N ALA A 286 -4.99 -17.86 10.01
CA ALA A 286 -5.00 -17.32 11.37
C ALA A 286 -4.96 -15.78 11.38
N ILE A 287 -4.20 -15.14 10.49
CA ILE A 287 -4.21 -13.68 10.33
C ILE A 287 -5.61 -13.18 9.95
N LEU A 288 -6.29 -13.83 9.00
CA LEU A 288 -7.65 -13.46 8.59
C LEU A 288 -8.65 -13.60 9.76
N ASP A 289 -8.48 -14.62 10.59
CA ASP A 289 -9.30 -14.80 11.79
C ASP A 289 -8.96 -13.72 12.83
N ASP A 290 -7.68 -13.41 13.07
CA ASP A 290 -7.27 -12.37 14.00
C ASP A 290 -7.76 -10.99 13.57
N ILE A 291 -7.71 -10.63 12.28
CA ILE A 291 -8.28 -9.35 11.83
C ILE A 291 -9.81 -9.34 11.97
N GLN A 292 -10.51 -10.46 11.77
CA GLN A 292 -11.96 -10.51 11.97
C GLN A 292 -12.36 -10.20 13.42
N HIS A 293 -11.58 -10.70 14.39
CA HIS A 293 -11.95 -10.63 15.81
C HIS A 293 -11.29 -9.48 16.57
N ASN A 294 -10.01 -9.18 16.26
CA ASN A 294 -9.17 -8.29 17.06
C ASN A 294 -8.98 -6.91 16.41
N SER A 295 -9.35 -6.75 15.13
CA SER A 295 -9.28 -5.45 14.47
C SER A 295 -10.33 -4.46 14.97
N GLY A 296 -11.29 -4.84 15.82
CA GLY A 296 -12.31 -3.92 16.34
C GLY A 296 -13.13 -3.19 15.27
N ILE A 297 -13.22 -3.77 14.06
CA ILE A 297 -14.15 -3.38 13.00
C ILE A 297 -14.87 -4.64 12.50
N ALA A 298 -16.16 -4.52 12.16
CA ALA A 298 -16.92 -5.63 11.60
C ALA A 298 -16.56 -5.85 10.12
N LEU A 299 -16.23 -7.09 9.76
CA LEU A 299 -15.85 -7.48 8.40
C LEU A 299 -16.78 -8.61 7.89
N PRO A 300 -18.06 -8.32 7.60
CA PRO A 300 -19.08 -9.35 7.38
C PRO A 300 -18.83 -10.24 6.14
N ASN A 301 -18.07 -9.75 5.16
CA ASN A 301 -17.77 -10.47 3.92
C ASN A 301 -16.27 -10.73 3.70
N LEU A 302 -15.46 -10.74 4.78
CA LEU A 302 -14.03 -11.08 4.69
C LEU A 302 -13.81 -12.49 4.12
N SER A 303 -14.74 -13.40 4.37
CA SER A 303 -14.72 -14.77 3.84
C SER A 303 -14.56 -14.82 2.31
N ASP A 304 -15.09 -13.82 1.60
CA ASP A 304 -15.10 -13.78 0.14
C ASP A 304 -13.70 -13.55 -0.43
N LEU A 305 -12.79 -12.97 0.36
CA LEU A 305 -11.40 -12.73 0.00
C LEU A 305 -10.43 -13.77 0.59
N ARG A 306 -10.94 -14.74 1.36
CA ARG A 306 -10.09 -15.65 2.16
C ARG A 306 -9.13 -16.48 1.32
N GLU A 307 -9.64 -17.09 0.24
CA GLU A 307 -8.83 -17.94 -0.65
C GLU A 307 -7.67 -17.15 -1.27
N VAL A 308 -7.97 -16.00 -1.89
CA VAL A 308 -6.95 -15.17 -2.55
C VAL A 308 -5.91 -14.61 -1.56
N CYS A 309 -6.32 -14.26 -0.34
CA CYS A 309 -5.40 -13.83 0.72
C CYS A 309 -4.50 -14.96 1.23
N ILE A 310 -5.00 -16.19 1.29
CA ILE A 310 -4.19 -17.37 1.64
C ILE A 310 -3.15 -17.64 0.53
N GLU A 311 -3.55 -17.56 -0.73
CA GLU A 311 -2.65 -17.79 -1.86
C GLU A 311 -1.60 -16.68 -2.03
N ASN A 312 -1.96 -15.43 -1.75
CA ASN A 312 -1.13 -14.25 -2.05
C ASN A 312 -0.97 -13.31 -0.85
N ASP A 313 0.26 -13.16 -0.34
CA ASP A 313 0.55 -12.26 0.79
C ASP A 313 0.40 -10.79 0.45
N ASN A 314 0.61 -10.38 -0.80
CA ASN A 314 0.39 -9.00 -1.22
C ASN A 314 -1.10 -8.67 -1.19
N CYS A 315 -1.96 -9.62 -1.57
CA CYS A 315 -3.42 -9.48 -1.40
C CYS A 315 -3.78 -9.36 0.09
N LEU A 316 -3.23 -10.23 0.93
CA LEU A 316 -3.45 -10.18 2.38
C LEU A 316 -3.03 -8.82 2.97
N ASP A 317 -1.88 -8.31 2.59
CA ASP A 317 -1.35 -7.03 3.06
C ASP A 317 -2.20 -5.84 2.58
N ALA A 318 -2.71 -5.88 1.34
CA ALA A 318 -3.67 -4.90 0.85
C ALA A 318 -4.99 -4.94 1.65
N VAL A 319 -5.49 -6.13 2.02
CA VAL A 319 -6.66 -6.28 2.89
C VAL A 319 -6.39 -5.73 4.29
N VAL A 320 -5.23 -6.04 4.88
CA VAL A 320 -4.82 -5.48 6.18
C VAL A 320 -4.72 -3.95 6.12
N ALA A 321 -4.17 -3.39 5.04
CA ALA A 321 -4.15 -1.95 4.81
C ALA A 321 -5.57 -1.36 4.71
N ALA A 322 -6.51 -2.03 4.05
CA ALA A 322 -7.90 -1.57 3.98
C ALA A 322 -8.56 -1.55 5.36
N VAL A 323 -8.27 -2.56 6.21
CA VAL A 323 -8.73 -2.58 7.61
C VAL A 323 -8.14 -1.40 8.40
N VAL A 324 -6.86 -1.06 8.20
CA VAL A 324 -6.23 0.14 8.80
C VAL A 324 -6.96 1.41 8.40
N ALA A 325 -7.20 1.60 7.10
CA ALA A 325 -7.92 2.76 6.58
C ALA A 325 -9.34 2.87 7.15
N ALA A 326 -10.07 1.76 7.22
CA ALA A 326 -11.43 1.74 7.76
C ALA A 326 -11.45 2.05 9.26
N ARG A 327 -10.54 1.47 10.05
CA ARG A 327 -10.42 1.82 11.48
C ARG A 327 -10.09 3.29 11.68
N TRP A 328 -9.19 3.85 10.89
CA TRP A 328 -8.84 5.28 10.97
C TRP A 328 -10.04 6.16 10.65
N ALA A 329 -10.79 5.80 9.60
CA ALA A 329 -12.01 6.50 9.20
C ALA A 329 -13.10 6.47 10.28
N GLN A 330 -13.20 5.39 11.06
CA GLN A 330 -14.09 5.33 12.23
C GLN A 330 -13.63 6.27 13.35
N ASP A 331 -12.35 6.21 13.72
CA ASP A 331 -11.81 6.99 14.83
C ASP A 331 -10.27 7.10 14.77
N ALA A 332 -9.79 8.19 14.16
CA ALA A 332 -8.37 8.50 14.10
C ALA A 332 -7.72 8.72 15.48
N ALA A 333 -8.49 9.04 16.53
CA ALA A 333 -7.96 9.25 17.87
C ALA A 333 -7.52 7.93 18.53
N LYS A 334 -8.00 6.79 18.04
CA LYS A 334 -7.55 5.46 18.48
C LYS A 334 -6.19 5.06 17.91
N PHE A 335 -5.65 5.82 16.98
CA PHE A 335 -4.32 5.56 16.42
C PHE A 335 -3.23 6.31 17.17
N ARG A 336 -2.01 5.75 17.14
CA ARG A 336 -0.83 6.44 17.63
C ARG A 336 -0.58 7.69 16.79
N GLN A 337 -0.59 8.85 17.42
CA GLN A 337 -0.24 10.14 16.83
C GLN A 337 1.17 10.55 17.26
N PRO A 338 1.94 11.26 16.42
CA PRO A 338 3.18 11.89 16.88
C PRO A 338 2.86 12.91 17.97
N ASN A 339 3.64 12.89 19.06
CA ASN A 339 3.54 13.93 20.08
C ASN A 339 4.19 15.24 19.61
N ALA A 340 4.07 16.32 20.40
CA ALA A 340 4.58 17.64 20.02
C ALA A 340 6.08 17.68 19.69
N ALA A 341 6.90 16.84 20.36
CA ALA A 341 8.34 16.74 20.10
C ALA A 341 8.66 15.90 18.84
N GLU A 342 7.79 14.95 18.49
CA GLU A 342 7.95 14.07 17.32
C GLU A 342 7.40 14.69 16.04
N LEU A 343 6.44 15.61 16.16
CA LEU A 343 5.70 16.18 15.04
C LEU A 343 6.60 16.80 13.94
N PRO A 344 7.67 17.55 14.26
CA PRO A 344 8.55 18.09 13.21
C PRO A 344 9.20 16.98 12.37
N ALA A 345 9.75 15.94 13.02
CA ALA A 345 10.36 14.81 12.31
C ALA A 345 9.30 14.02 11.52
N ALA A 346 8.14 13.75 12.12
CA ALA A 346 7.06 13.02 11.46
C ALA A 346 6.50 13.75 10.23
N ARG A 347 6.49 15.09 10.22
CA ARG A 347 6.11 15.89 9.04
C ARG A 347 7.11 15.79 7.89
N LEU A 348 8.38 15.54 8.19
CA LEU A 348 9.45 15.41 7.20
C LEU A 348 9.62 13.95 6.72
N GLU A 349 9.58 13.01 7.66
CA GLU A 349 9.91 11.60 7.47
C GLU A 349 8.67 10.70 7.22
N GLY A 350 7.46 11.18 7.51
CA GLY A 350 6.25 10.38 7.50
C GLY A 350 5.99 9.67 8.84
N TRP A 351 4.88 8.93 8.91
CA TRP A 351 4.43 8.29 10.15
C TRP A 351 3.59 7.04 9.88
N ILE A 352 4.01 5.89 10.41
CA ILE A 352 3.23 4.64 10.31
C ILE A 352 2.04 4.69 11.27
N TYR A 353 0.84 4.59 10.72
CA TYR A 353 -0.39 4.60 11.51
C TYR A 353 -0.80 3.20 11.97
N VAL A 354 -0.69 2.96 13.27
CA VAL A 354 -1.25 1.78 13.96
C VAL A 354 -2.18 2.17 15.10
N PRO A 355 -3.17 1.32 15.44
CA PRO A 355 -3.94 1.48 16.66
C PRO A 355 -3.04 1.59 17.88
N LYS A 356 -3.44 2.41 18.86
CA LYS A 356 -2.85 2.38 20.19
C LYS A 356 -3.02 0.95 20.74
N PRO A 357 -2.04 0.45 21.51
CA PRO A 357 -2.24 -0.78 22.25
C PRO A 357 -3.56 -0.66 23.02
N GLN A 358 -4.39 -1.70 23.01
CA GLN A 358 -5.45 -1.77 24.01
C GLN A 358 -4.74 -1.73 25.36
N SER A 359 -4.79 -0.59 26.03
CA SER A 359 -4.58 -0.57 27.48
C SER A 359 -5.54 -1.61 28.02
N ALA A 360 -5.02 -2.63 28.71
CA ALA A 360 -5.86 -3.50 29.52
C ALA A 360 -6.64 -2.58 30.45
N GLU A 361 -7.91 -2.33 30.12
CA GLU A 361 -8.85 -1.64 31.01
C GLU A 361 -9.03 -2.46 32.29
#